data_AF-U3TZX8-F1
#
_entry.id   AF-U3TZX8-F1
#
_cell.length_a   1.000
_cell.length_b   1.000
_cell.length_c   1.000
_cell.angle_alpha   90.00
_cell.angle_beta   90.00
_cell.angle_gamma   90.00
#
_symmetry.space_group_name_H-M   'P 1'
#
loop_
_entity.id
_entity.type
_entity.pdbx_description
1 polymer ?
#
loop_
_entity_poly.entity_id
_entity_poly.type
_entity_poly.pdbx_seq_one_letter_code
_entity_poly.pdbx_strand_id
1 'polypeptide(L)'
;MLLHSEISLPFELGVNQTATLGTEWNQQRMKDPSSTTQAASNGAVPGIASTGRSPYAQAEIFSLFAEDNMELTDSTMLTPALRFDHHSIVGNNWSPSLNLSQGLGDDFTLKMGIGRAYKAPSLYQTNPNYLLYSNGQGCAASTGACYLQGNPDLKAENSINKEVGLEWKHEGY
;
A
#
# COMPACT_ATOMS: atom_id res chain seq x y z
N MET A 1 11.90 -0.65 -11.00
CA MET A 1 13.08 -1.17 -10.28
C MET A 1 12.70 -1.30 -8.82
N LEU A 2 13.08 -2.39 -8.16
CA LEU A 2 12.91 -2.57 -6.72
C LEU A 2 14.28 -2.86 -6.12
N LEU A 3 14.64 -2.12 -5.08
CA LEU A 3 15.79 -2.38 -4.23
C LEU A 3 15.27 -2.66 -2.82
N HIS A 4 15.83 -3.68 -2.19
CA HIS A 4 15.43 -4.17 -0.87
C HIS A 4 16.68 -4.53 -0.07
N SER A 5 16.71 -4.14 1.19
CA SER A 5 17.76 -4.54 2.12
C SER A 5 17.16 -4.67 3.52
N GLU A 6 17.49 -5.76 4.21
CA GLU A 6 17.06 -6.00 5.58
C GLU A 6 18.17 -6.69 6.38
N ILE A 7 18.11 -6.52 7.69
CA ILE A 7 19.00 -7.15 8.66
C ILE A 7 18.14 -7.63 9.82
N SER A 8 18.33 -8.88 10.24
CA SER A 8 17.70 -9.46 11.43
C SER A 8 18.75 -9.68 12.52
N LEU A 9 18.48 -9.17 13.71
CA LEU A 9 19.38 -9.19 14.85
C LEU A 9 18.67 -9.91 16.01
N PRO A 10 19.13 -11.13 16.38
CA PRO A 10 18.67 -11.78 17.60
C PRO A 10 19.36 -11.12 18.80
N PHE A 11 18.59 -10.84 19.86
CA PHE A 11 19.08 -10.28 21.11
C PHE A 11 18.14 -10.63 22.26
N GLU A 12 18.61 -10.44 23.48
CA GLU A 12 17.85 -10.73 24.69
C GLU A 12 17.76 -9.46 25.54
N LEU A 13 16.54 -9.01 25.80
CA LEU A 13 16.28 -7.87 26.69
C LEU A 13 15.06 -8.18 27.56
N GLY A 14 15.29 -9.01 28.59
CA GLY A 14 14.23 -9.55 29.46
C GLY A 14 13.46 -10.70 28.82
N VAL A 15 13.33 -10.70 27.49
CA VAL A 15 12.80 -11.80 26.67
C VAL A 15 13.72 -12.02 25.47
N ASN A 16 13.68 -13.23 24.89
CA ASN A 16 14.33 -13.49 23.61
C ASN A 16 13.56 -12.77 22.51
N GLN A 17 14.27 -12.05 21.65
CA GLN A 17 13.64 -11.33 20.57
C GLN A 17 14.54 -11.18 19.35
N THR A 18 13.92 -11.06 18.19
CA THR A 18 14.62 -10.84 16.92
C THR A 18 14.08 -9.58 16.27
N ALA A 19 14.89 -8.53 16.28
CA ALA A 19 14.57 -7.29 15.58
C ALA A 19 14.97 -7.38 14.11
N THR A 20 14.04 -7.05 13.23
CA THR A 20 14.29 -6.90 11.79
C THR A 20 14.16 -5.43 11.41
N LEU A 21 15.21 -4.89 10.80
CA LEU A 21 15.24 -3.54 10.26
C LEU A 21 15.48 -3.62 8.77
N GLY A 22 14.69 -2.89 7.99
CA GLY A 22 14.85 -2.90 6.55
C GLY A 22 14.45 -1.61 5.86
N THR A 23 14.86 -1.53 4.61
CA THR A 23 14.59 -0.42 3.71
C THR A 23 14.27 -0.95 2.32
N GLU A 24 13.33 -0.28 1.66
CA GLU A 24 12.94 -0.58 0.28
C GLU A 24 12.93 0.70 -0.54
N TRP A 25 13.28 0.58 -1.81
CA TRP A 25 13.06 1.63 -2.79
C TRP A 25 12.47 1.05 -4.06
N ASN A 26 11.28 1.52 -4.42
CA ASN A 26 10.55 1.10 -5.60
C ASN A 26 10.38 2.28 -6.56
N GLN A 27 10.89 2.15 -7.78
CA GLN A 27 10.67 3.10 -8.87
C GLN A 27 9.81 2.46 -9.96
N GLN A 28 8.68 3.10 -10.27
CA GLN A 28 7.80 2.72 -11.36
C GLN A 28 7.87 3.75 -12.47
N ARG A 29 8.08 3.28 -13.70
CA ARG A 29 8.06 4.10 -14.91
C ARG A 29 7.16 3.43 -15.93
N MET A 30 6.30 4.21 -16.55
CA MET A 30 5.36 3.75 -17.55
C MET A 30 5.47 4.64 -18.78
N LYS A 31 5.49 4.02 -19.95
CA LYS A 31 5.34 4.68 -21.24
C LYS A 31 4.09 4.12 -21.91
N ASP A 32 3.03 4.90 -21.92
CA ASP A 32 1.74 4.54 -22.52
C ASP A 32 1.34 5.59 -23.58
N PRO A 33 1.56 5.29 -24.88
CA PRO A 33 1.25 6.20 -25.97
C PRO A 33 -0.22 6.18 -26.41
N SER A 34 -1.07 5.29 -25.90
CA SER A 34 -2.48 5.20 -26.30
C SER A 34 -3.40 5.84 -25.27
N SER A 35 -3.19 5.58 -23.98
CA SER A 35 -4.08 6.03 -22.90
C SER A 35 -4.08 7.54 -22.66
N THR A 36 -3.12 8.27 -23.24
CA THR A 36 -2.98 9.73 -23.11
C THR A 36 -3.46 10.49 -24.36
N THR A 37 -4.12 9.81 -25.29
CA THR A 37 -4.49 10.38 -26.60
C THR A 37 -5.91 10.93 -26.69
N GLN A 38 -6.77 10.66 -25.70
CA GLN A 38 -8.16 11.15 -25.70
C GLN A 38 -8.19 12.66 -25.89
N ALA A 39 -8.78 13.13 -26.99
CA ALA A 39 -8.90 14.56 -27.26
C ALA A 39 -9.93 15.21 -26.32
N ALA A 40 -9.60 16.39 -25.80
CA ALA A 40 -10.54 17.27 -25.11
C ALA A 40 -11.35 18.11 -26.13
N SER A 41 -12.01 17.43 -27.07
CA SER A 41 -12.71 18.08 -28.20
C SER A 41 -14.08 18.66 -27.83
N ASN A 42 -14.70 18.18 -26.75
CA ASN A 42 -16.07 18.55 -26.35
C ASN A 42 -16.08 19.53 -25.16
N GLY A 43 -15.04 20.36 -25.08
CA GLY A 43 -14.79 21.31 -24.00
C GLY A 43 -13.33 21.21 -23.53
N ALA A 44 -12.64 22.34 -23.42
CA ALA A 44 -11.27 22.35 -22.93
C ALA A 44 -11.23 21.92 -21.46
N VAL A 45 -10.35 20.99 -21.12
CA VAL A 45 -10.09 20.59 -19.72
C VAL A 45 -8.95 21.47 -19.21
N PRO A 46 -9.18 22.32 -18.19
CA PRO A 46 -8.13 23.18 -17.64
C PRO A 46 -6.90 22.38 -17.19
N GLY A 47 -5.70 22.91 -17.47
CA GLY A 47 -4.45 22.33 -17.00
C GLY A 47 -3.84 21.22 -17.86
N ILE A 48 -4.48 20.81 -18.97
CA ILE A 48 -3.91 19.85 -19.92
C ILE A 48 -4.10 20.25 -21.38
N ALA A 49 -3.17 19.82 -22.24
CA ALA A 49 -3.29 20.00 -23.69
C ALA A 49 -4.35 19.05 -24.28
N SER A 50 -5.12 19.52 -25.27
CA SER A 50 -6.14 18.70 -25.92
C SER A 50 -5.56 17.47 -26.63
N THR A 51 -4.35 17.59 -27.20
CA THR A 51 -3.62 16.51 -27.87
C THR A 51 -2.12 16.60 -27.56
N GLY A 52 -1.34 15.56 -27.92
CA GLY A 52 0.12 15.58 -27.77
C GLY A 52 0.61 15.54 -26.32
N ARG A 53 -0.20 15.00 -25.40
CA ARG A 53 0.19 14.86 -23.98
C ARG A 53 1.29 13.81 -23.82
N SER A 54 2.11 13.97 -22.77
CA SER A 54 3.22 13.06 -22.51
C SER A 54 2.73 11.63 -22.30
N PRO A 55 3.35 10.62 -22.96
CA PRO A 55 3.03 9.21 -22.72
C PRO A 55 3.74 8.66 -21.46
N TYR A 56 4.62 9.45 -20.83
CA TYR A 56 5.44 9.00 -19.71
C TYR A 56 4.79 9.35 -18.37
N ALA A 57 4.75 8.40 -17.45
CA ALA A 57 4.42 8.59 -16.05
C ALA A 57 5.45 7.89 -15.16
N GLN A 58 5.74 8.47 -14.00
CA GLN A 58 6.70 7.90 -13.06
C GLN A 58 6.29 8.18 -11.62
N ALA A 59 6.60 7.25 -10.72
CA ALA A 59 6.44 7.39 -9.29
C ALA A 59 7.53 6.59 -8.55
N GLU A 60 7.90 7.07 -7.38
CA GLU A 60 8.91 6.46 -6.53
C GLU A 60 8.36 6.32 -5.11
N ILE A 61 8.68 5.20 -4.47
CA ILE A 61 8.35 4.93 -3.07
C ILE A 61 9.63 4.53 -2.37
N PHE A 62 9.99 5.27 -1.33
CA PHE A 62 11.03 4.87 -0.39
C PHE A 62 10.38 4.43 0.90
N SER A 63 10.78 3.27 1.42
CA SER A 63 10.21 2.69 2.63
C SER A 63 11.28 2.33 3.64
N LEU A 64 10.91 2.46 4.90
CA LEU A 64 11.67 1.99 6.05
C LEU A 64 10.73 1.16 6.92
N PHE A 65 11.19 0.03 7.43
CA PHE A 65 10.41 -0.78 8.34
C PHE A 65 11.25 -1.31 9.47
N ALA A 66 10.61 -1.44 10.62
CA ALA A 66 11.14 -2.08 11.81
C ALA A 66 10.08 -3.06 12.32
N GLU A 67 10.51 -4.28 12.58
CA GLU A 67 9.72 -5.35 13.17
C GLU A 67 10.52 -5.94 14.33
N ASP A 68 9.83 -6.35 15.38
CA ASP A 68 10.44 -7.09 16.47
C ASP A 68 9.60 -8.33 16.74
N ASN A 69 10.23 -9.50 16.80
CA ASN A 69 9.54 -10.74 17.15
C ASN A 69 9.96 -11.16 18.56
N MET A 70 9.06 -11.03 19.52
CA MET A 70 9.34 -11.16 20.94
C MET A 70 8.70 -12.43 21.52
N GLU A 71 9.51 -13.29 22.14
CA GLU A 71 9.09 -14.47 22.90
C GLU A 71 8.76 -14.08 24.34
N LEU A 72 7.55 -13.54 24.57
CA LEU A 72 7.15 -13.05 25.90
C LEU A 72 7.11 -14.18 26.95
N THR A 73 6.70 -15.37 26.54
CA THR A 73 6.74 -16.63 27.30
C THR A 73 6.97 -17.79 26.32
N ASP A 74 7.19 -19.00 26.83
CA ASP A 74 7.29 -20.22 26.02
C ASP A 74 6.06 -20.50 25.12
N SER A 75 4.93 -19.85 25.40
CA SER A 75 3.67 -20.00 24.67
C SER A 75 3.15 -18.70 24.04
N THR A 76 3.86 -17.58 24.18
CA THR A 76 3.35 -16.25 23.79
C THR A 76 4.36 -15.52 22.92
N MET A 77 3.98 -15.28 21.67
CA MET A 77 4.75 -14.50 20.70
C MET A 77 4.03 -13.19 20.41
N LEU A 78 4.75 -12.07 20.52
CA LEU A 78 4.26 -10.76 20.13
C LEU A 78 5.14 -10.17 19.03
N THR A 79 4.53 -9.71 17.95
CA THR A 79 5.24 -9.15 16.79
C THR A 79 4.74 -7.74 16.48
N PRO A 80 5.24 -6.70 17.18
CA PRO A 80 5.04 -5.31 16.76
C PRO A 80 5.87 -4.99 15.52
N ALA A 81 5.29 -4.22 14.60
CA ALA A 81 6.01 -3.67 13.47
C ALA A 81 5.48 -2.28 13.08
N LEU A 82 6.36 -1.50 12.47
CA LEU A 82 6.04 -0.19 11.93
C LEU A 82 6.75 -0.01 10.59
N ARG A 83 5.97 0.35 9.57
CA ARG A 83 6.48 0.72 8.25
C ARG A 83 6.18 2.18 7.94
N PHE A 84 7.17 2.87 7.43
CA PHE A 84 7.09 4.22 6.88
C PHE A 84 7.27 4.15 5.37
N ASP A 85 6.41 4.82 4.61
CA ASP A 85 6.48 4.91 3.16
C ASP A 85 6.43 6.38 2.72
N HIS A 86 7.42 6.84 1.96
CA HIS A 86 7.45 8.13 1.28
C HIS A 86 7.23 7.94 -0.22
N HIS A 87 6.07 8.35 -0.72
CA HIS A 87 5.73 8.33 -2.14
C HIS A 87 5.98 9.71 -2.77
N SER A 88 6.66 9.75 -3.92
CA SER A 88 7.11 10.99 -4.58
C SER A 88 5.98 11.98 -4.91
N ILE A 89 4.80 11.46 -5.24
CA ILE A 89 3.58 12.25 -5.51
C ILE A 89 2.70 12.44 -4.25
N VAL A 90 2.32 11.34 -3.59
CA VAL A 90 1.30 11.33 -2.53
C VAL A 90 1.84 11.74 -1.15
N GLY A 91 3.15 11.68 -0.95
CA GLY A 91 3.81 12.00 0.31
C GLY A 91 3.94 10.82 1.27
N ASN A 92 3.89 11.11 2.57
CA ASN A 92 4.26 10.19 3.64
C ASN A 92 3.08 9.35 4.14
N ASN A 93 3.36 8.10 4.51
CA ASN A 93 2.41 7.21 5.17
C ASN A 93 3.09 6.40 6.29
N TRP A 94 2.32 6.10 7.34
CA TRP A 94 2.72 5.24 8.45
C TRP A 94 1.76 4.07 8.59
N SER A 95 2.33 2.87 8.63
CA SER A 95 1.63 1.58 8.64
C SER A 95 2.07 0.78 9.87
N PRO A 96 1.44 1.01 11.05
CA PRO A 96 1.66 0.17 12.22
C PRO A 96 0.98 -1.19 12.07
N SER A 97 1.58 -2.21 12.65
CA SER A 97 0.99 -3.55 12.81
C SER A 97 1.40 -4.20 14.12
N LEU A 98 0.53 -5.08 14.60
CA LEU A 98 0.74 -5.88 15.80
C LEU A 98 0.10 -7.24 15.59
N ASN A 99 0.88 -8.29 15.72
CA ASN A 99 0.41 -9.67 15.71
C ASN A 99 0.74 -10.34 17.04
N LEU A 100 -0.16 -11.20 17.52
CA LEU A 100 -0.01 -11.99 18.74
C LEU A 100 -0.36 -13.44 18.44
N SER A 101 0.47 -14.37 18.93
CA SER A 101 0.16 -15.80 18.98
C SER A 101 0.29 -16.27 20.42
N GLN A 102 -0.77 -16.88 20.94
CA GLN A 102 -0.88 -17.36 22.32
C GLN A 102 -1.30 -18.84 22.33
N GLY A 103 -0.44 -19.72 22.84
CA GLY A 103 -0.79 -21.09 23.17
C GLY A 103 -1.72 -21.14 24.39
N LEU A 104 -2.80 -21.92 24.30
CA LEU A 104 -3.80 -22.14 25.32
C LEU A 104 -3.86 -23.63 25.67
N GLY A 105 -2.95 -24.08 26.54
CA GLY A 105 -2.71 -25.52 26.77
C GLY A 105 -1.93 -26.14 25.62
N ASP A 106 -2.02 -27.46 25.47
CA ASP A 106 -1.21 -28.22 24.50
C ASP A 106 -1.80 -28.23 23.08
N ASP A 107 -3.12 -28.00 22.95
CA ASP A 107 -3.84 -28.26 21.70
C ASP A 107 -4.42 -27.00 21.02
N PHE A 108 -4.48 -25.85 21.69
CA PHE A 108 -5.11 -24.65 21.15
C PHE A 108 -4.12 -23.49 20.99
N THR A 109 -4.26 -22.73 19.90
CA THR A 109 -3.52 -21.49 19.67
C THR A 109 -4.46 -20.37 19.27
N LEU A 110 -4.46 -19.28 20.03
CA LEU A 110 -5.15 -18.04 19.70
C LEU A 110 -4.20 -17.13 18.91
N LYS A 111 -4.59 -16.74 17.70
CA LYS A 111 -3.86 -15.80 16.85
C LYS A 111 -4.70 -14.54 16.67
N MET A 112 -4.09 -13.38 16.89
CA MET A 112 -4.74 -12.08 16.71
C MET A 112 -3.81 -11.16 15.93
N GLY A 113 -4.38 -10.39 15.02
CA GLY A 113 -3.64 -9.45 14.19
C GLY A 113 -4.39 -8.15 14.00
N ILE A 114 -3.68 -7.03 14.08
CA ILE A 114 -4.18 -5.72 13.67
C ILE A 114 -3.09 -5.00 12.89
N GLY A 115 -3.43 -4.46 11.73
CA GLY A 115 -2.48 -3.73 10.91
C GLY A 115 -3.16 -2.68 10.05
N ARG A 116 -2.42 -1.61 9.76
CA ARG A 116 -2.83 -0.62 8.77
C ARG A 116 -2.13 -0.90 7.45
N ALA A 117 -2.88 -1.39 6.47
CA ALA A 117 -2.41 -1.57 5.11
C ALA A 117 -2.38 -0.23 4.37
N TYR A 118 -1.38 -0.08 3.48
CA TYR A 118 -1.15 1.08 2.64
C TYR A 118 -1.20 0.68 1.17
N LYS A 119 -1.86 1.49 0.35
CA LYS A 119 -1.84 1.34 -1.11
C LYS A 119 -1.71 2.70 -1.78
N ALA A 120 -0.61 2.87 -2.50
CA ALA A 120 -0.40 4.02 -3.35
C ALA A 120 -1.37 4.02 -4.55
N PRO A 121 -1.88 5.17 -4.99
CA PRO A 121 -2.62 5.28 -6.24
C PRO A 121 -1.77 4.85 -7.44
N SER A 122 -2.43 4.36 -8.49
CA SER A 122 -1.72 3.97 -9.71
C SER A 122 -1.19 5.17 -10.50
N LEU A 123 -0.25 4.92 -11.43
CA LEU A 123 0.27 5.94 -12.35
C LEU A 123 -0.81 6.55 -13.25
N TYR A 124 -1.91 5.84 -13.52
CA TYR A 124 -3.03 6.41 -14.27
C TYR A 124 -3.86 7.36 -13.40
N GLN A 125 -4.13 6.95 -12.15
CA GLN A 125 -4.94 7.73 -11.22
C GLN A 125 -4.26 9.06 -10.86
N THR A 126 -2.93 9.08 -10.76
CA THR A 126 -2.16 10.29 -10.39
C THR A 126 -1.71 11.13 -11.58
N ASN A 127 -1.90 10.66 -12.82
CA ASN A 127 -1.44 11.38 -14.03
C ASN A 127 -2.53 12.33 -14.55
N PRO A 128 -2.33 13.66 -14.48
CA PRO A 128 -3.29 14.63 -15.00
C PRO A 128 -3.56 14.47 -16.50
N ASN A 129 -2.61 13.89 -17.25
CA ASN A 129 -2.72 13.68 -18.70
C ASN A 129 -3.61 12.48 -19.06
N TYR A 130 -3.94 11.64 -18.09
CA TYR A 130 -4.88 10.54 -18.28
C TYR A 130 -6.30 11.10 -18.28
N LEU A 131 -7.00 10.90 -19.40
CA LEU A 131 -8.33 11.46 -19.62
C LEU A 131 -9.21 10.40 -20.27
N LEU A 132 -10.37 10.15 -19.66
CA LEU A 132 -11.44 9.36 -20.24
C LEU A 132 -12.64 10.25 -20.49
N TYR A 133 -13.40 9.91 -21.53
CA TYR A 133 -14.59 10.64 -21.93
C TYR A 133 -15.80 9.70 -21.97
N SER A 134 -16.96 10.21 -21.55
CA SER A 134 -18.23 9.51 -21.69
C SER A 134 -19.28 10.45 -22.28
N ASN A 135 -20.12 9.93 -23.18
CA ASN A 135 -21.28 10.66 -23.72
C ASN A 135 -22.49 10.69 -22.76
N GLY A 136 -22.30 10.32 -21.48
CA GLY A 136 -23.36 10.37 -20.45
C GLY A 136 -23.54 9.06 -19.68
N GLN A 137 -23.27 7.90 -20.28
CA GLN A 137 -23.53 6.58 -19.66
C GLN A 137 -22.70 6.32 -18.40
N GLY A 138 -21.47 6.87 -18.33
CA GLY A 138 -20.58 6.73 -17.18
C GLY A 138 -20.58 7.92 -16.23
N CYS A 139 -21.47 8.90 -16.45
CA CYS A 139 -21.46 10.15 -15.71
C CYS A 139 -22.38 10.04 -14.49
N ALA A 140 -21.79 10.00 -13.29
CA ALA A 140 -22.53 9.75 -12.05
C ALA A 140 -23.60 10.81 -11.70
N ALA A 141 -23.46 12.04 -12.19
CA ALA A 141 -24.31 13.17 -11.83
C ALA A 141 -24.81 14.01 -13.03
N SER A 142 -24.73 13.47 -14.25
CA SER A 142 -25.15 14.19 -15.47
C SER A 142 -25.67 13.22 -16.52
N THR A 143 -26.73 13.62 -17.24
CA THR A 143 -27.18 12.92 -18.45
C THR A 143 -26.40 13.36 -19.69
N GLY A 144 -25.61 14.44 -19.59
CA GLY A 144 -24.73 14.94 -20.64
C GLY A 144 -23.32 14.35 -20.58
N ALA A 145 -22.49 14.74 -21.53
CA ALA A 145 -21.12 14.27 -21.61
C ALA A 145 -20.26 14.70 -20.42
N CYS A 146 -19.29 13.87 -20.02
CA CYS A 146 -18.36 14.17 -18.95
C CYS A 146 -16.94 13.64 -19.26
N TYR A 147 -15.97 14.23 -18.58
CA TYR A 147 -14.58 13.78 -18.56
C TYR A 147 -14.22 13.24 -17.18
N LEU A 148 -13.39 12.19 -17.16
CA LEU A 148 -12.70 11.70 -15.96
C LEU A 148 -11.21 11.91 -16.16
N GLN A 149 -10.60 12.69 -15.29
CA GLN A 149 -9.19 13.06 -15.33
C GLN A 149 -8.44 12.44 -14.16
N GLY A 150 -7.20 12.00 -14.38
CA GLY A 150 -6.30 11.66 -13.28
C GLY A 150 -6.02 12.87 -12.39
N ASN A 151 -5.82 12.65 -11.09
CA ASN A 151 -5.65 13.69 -10.10
C ASN A 151 -4.34 13.47 -9.32
N PRO A 152 -3.37 14.39 -9.42
CA PRO A 152 -2.09 14.27 -8.72
C PRO A 152 -2.21 14.48 -7.20
N ASP A 153 -3.29 15.11 -6.73
CA ASP A 153 -3.54 15.41 -5.32
C ASP A 153 -4.30 14.27 -4.58
N LEU A 154 -4.34 13.08 -5.19
CA LEU A 154 -4.95 11.91 -4.55
C LEU A 154 -4.17 11.51 -3.30
N LYS A 155 -4.93 11.23 -2.23
CA LYS A 155 -4.39 10.59 -1.03
C LYS A 155 -4.28 9.09 -1.24
N ALA A 156 -3.33 8.47 -0.55
CA ALA A 156 -3.20 7.03 -0.55
C ALA A 156 -4.37 6.34 0.16
N GLU A 157 -4.71 5.16 -0.32
CA GLU A 157 -5.70 4.30 0.31
C GLU A 157 -5.09 3.64 1.54
N ASN A 158 -5.84 3.65 2.64
CA ASN A 158 -5.44 3.05 3.90
C ASN A 158 -6.58 2.16 4.42
N SER A 159 -6.25 0.98 4.91
CA SER A 159 -7.23 0.06 5.51
C SER A 159 -6.72 -0.48 6.83
N ILE A 160 -7.55 -0.40 7.88
CA ILE A 160 -7.27 -1.06 9.16
C ILE A 160 -7.87 -2.45 9.09
N ASN A 161 -7.01 -3.45 8.98
CA ASN A 161 -7.39 -4.85 8.93
C ASN A 161 -7.18 -5.47 10.31
N LYS A 162 -8.14 -6.29 10.73
CA LYS A 162 -8.14 -6.95 12.04
C LYS A 162 -8.59 -8.39 11.86
N GLU A 163 -7.93 -9.31 12.55
CA GLU A 163 -8.29 -10.71 12.57
C GLU A 163 -8.10 -11.31 13.96
N VAL A 164 -8.94 -12.30 14.26
CA VAL A 164 -8.89 -13.12 15.47
C VAL A 164 -9.23 -14.54 15.03
N GLY A 165 -8.35 -15.48 15.33
CA GLY A 165 -8.50 -16.89 14.97
C GLY A 165 -8.13 -17.79 16.13
N LEU A 166 -8.89 -18.86 16.32
CA LEU A 166 -8.56 -19.94 17.24
C LEU A 166 -8.28 -21.20 16.43
N GLU A 167 -7.11 -21.76 16.61
CA GLU A 167 -6.64 -22.97 15.94
C GLU A 167 -6.55 -24.10 16.96
N TRP A 168 -7.03 -25.29 16.59
CA TRP A 168 -6.84 -26.52 17.34
C TRP A 168 -5.93 -27.46 16.55
N LYS A 169 -4.98 -28.09 17.22
CA LYS A 169 -4.05 -29.04 16.62
C LYS A 169 -3.65 -30.09 17.66
N HIS A 170 -3.92 -31.36 17.39
CA HIS A 170 -3.56 -32.47 18.28
C HIS A 170 -2.96 -33.62 17.47
N GLU A 171 -1.74 -34.05 17.83
CA GLU A 171 -1.05 -35.20 17.21
C GLU A 171 -1.00 -35.20 15.67
N GLY A 172 -0.94 -34.01 15.04
CA GLY A 172 -0.80 -33.86 13.59
C GLY A 172 -2.11 -33.82 12.79
N TYR A 173 -3.27 -33.82 13.48
CA TYR A 173 -4.58 -33.54 12.93
C TYR A 173 -5.12 -32.18 13.37
#